data_AF-A0A939I0M0-F1
#
_entry.id   AF-A0A939I0M0-F1
#
_cell.length_a   1.000
_cell.length_b   1.000
_cell.length_c   1.000
_cell.angle_alpha   90.00
_cell.angle_beta   90.00
_cell.angle_gamma   90.00
#
_symmetry.space_group_name_H-M   'P 1'
#
loop_
_entity.id
_entity.type
_entity.pdbx_description
1 polymer ?
#
loop_
_entity_poly.entity_id
_entity_poly.type
_entity_poly.pdbx_seq_one_letter_code
_entity_poly.pdbx_strand_id
1 'polypeptide(L)' 'MIKNYSDDRSYPSCLIYGDNQNGEPVHSVWGYNQDTGWAVLITVYRPDPNQWINWRTKRK' A
#
# COMPACT_ATOMS: atom_id res chain seq x y z
N MET A 1 6.88 4.31 -3.10
CA MET A 1 7.56 3.84 -1.87
C MET A 1 6.77 2.65 -1.34
N ILE A 2 7.46 1.58 -0.97
CA ILE A 2 6.87 0.29 -0.55
C ILE A 2 6.98 0.22 0.98
N LYS A 3 5.85 0.07 1.69
CA LYS A 3 5.83 -0.20 3.13
C LYS A 3 5.43 -1.65 3.38
N ASN A 4 6.29 -2.41 4.04
CA ASN A 4 6.01 -3.78 4.46
C ASN A 4 5.34 -3.75 5.84
N TYR A 5 4.13 -4.29 5.94
CA TYR A 5 3.45 -4.53 7.22
C TYR A 5 3.67 -6.00 7.57
N SER A 6 4.61 -6.26 8.48
CA SER A 6 5.11 -7.61 8.73
C SER A 6 4.39 -8.39 9.84
N ASP A 7 3.27 -7.91 10.38
CA ASP A 7 2.98 -8.27 11.79
C ASP A 7 1.62 -8.84 12.14
N ASP A 8 0.72 -9.26 11.22
CA ASP A 8 -0.47 -9.98 11.75
C ASP A 8 -1.32 -10.89 10.84
N ARG A 9 -1.03 -11.07 9.55
CA ARG A 9 -1.93 -11.90 8.70
C ARG A 9 -1.20 -12.65 7.61
N SER A 10 -0.58 -13.78 7.95
CA SER A 10 -0.18 -14.92 7.10
C SER A 10 0.55 -14.68 5.75
N TYR A 11 0.70 -13.44 5.29
CA TYR A 11 1.28 -13.01 4.03
C TYR A 11 1.87 -11.61 4.23
N PRO A 12 3.10 -11.35 3.76
CA PRO A 12 3.66 -10.01 3.78
C PRO A 12 2.77 -9.11 2.92
N SER A 13 2.08 -8.18 3.57
CA SER A 13 1.27 -7.17 2.87
C SER A 13 2.10 -5.90 2.72
N CYS A 14 2.22 -5.45 1.48
CA CYS A 14 2.92 -4.23 1.11
C CYS A 14 1.92 -3.15 0.71
N LEU A 15 2.08 -1.95 1.27
CA LEU A 15 1.44 -0.74 0.75
C LEU A 15 2.36 -0.08 -0.29
N ILE A 16 1.80 0.13 -1.47
CA ILE A 16 2.42 0.83 -2.58
C ILE A 16 1.70 2.17 -2.78
N TYR A 17 2.47 3.24 -2.66
CA TYR A 17 2.06 4.58 -3.09
C TYR A 17 2.49 4.82 -4.53
N GLY A 18 1.56 5.29 -5.35
CA GLY A 18 1.80 5.82 -6.70
C GLY A 18 0.83 6.94 -7.02
N ASP A 19 1.04 7.60 -8.15
CA ASP A 19 0.19 8.68 -8.65
C ASP A 19 -0.56 8.20 -9.89
N ASN A 20 -1.80 8.66 -10.08
CA ASN A 20 -2.52 8.42 -11.33
C ASN A 20 -2.02 9.35 -12.45
N GLN A 21 -2.59 9.20 -13.66
CA GLN A 21 -2.20 10.03 -14.82
C GLN A 21 -2.39 11.54 -14.60
N ASN A 22 -3.22 11.93 -13.63
CA ASN A 22 -3.51 13.32 -13.27
C ASN A 22 -2.68 13.80 -12.06
N GLY A 23 -1.74 12.99 -11.55
CA GLY A 23 -0.93 13.33 -10.37
C GLY A 23 -1.67 13.19 -9.04
N GLU A 24 -2.82 12.51 -9.00
CA GLU A 24 -3.54 12.25 -7.75
C GLU A 24 -2.95 11.04 -7.03
N PRO A 25 -2.80 11.10 -5.69
CA PRO A 25 -2.20 10.03 -4.92
C PRO A 25 -3.11 8.80 -4.86
N VAL A 26 -2.53 7.61 -5.00
CA VAL A 26 -3.21 6.32 -4.96
C VAL A 26 -2.44 5.37 -4.05
N HIS A 27 -3.17 4.78 -3.10
CA HIS A 27 -2.65 3.75 -2.20
C HIS A 27 -3.21 2.40 -2.61
N SER A 28 -2.32 1.44 -2.84
CA SER A 28 -2.68 0.05 -3.12
C SER A 28 -2.00 -0.88 -2.15
N VAL A 29 -2.75 -1.83 -1.59
CA VAL A 29 -2.23 -2.85 -0.68
C VAL A 29 -2.19 -4.17 -1.42
N TRP A 30 -1.02 -4.79 -1.42
CA TRP A 30 -0.73 -6.03 -2.12
C TRP A 30 -0.29 -7.08 -1.12
N GLY A 31 -0.82 -8.28 -1.21
CA GLY A 31 -0.23 -9.47 -0.62
C GLY A 31 0.71 -10.11 -1.63
N TYR A 32 1.92 -10.47 -1.22
CA TYR A 32 2.84 -11.23 -2.07
C TYR A 32 3.10 -12.60 -1.45
N ASN A 33 2.80 -13.66 -2.19
CA ASN A 33 3.14 -15.02 -1.81
C ASN A 33 4.47 -15.38 -2.49
N GLN A 34 5.53 -15.53 -1.68
CA GLN A 34 6.86 -15.86 -2.18
C GLN A 34 6.96 -17.29 -2.71
N ASP A 35 6.20 -18.23 -2.14
CA ASP A 35 6.26 -19.65 -2.49
C ASP A 35 5.62 -19.91 -3.86
N THR A 36 4.53 -19.21 -4.17
CA THR A 36 3.82 -19.36 -5.44
C THR A 36 4.19 -18.29 -6.47
N GLY A 37 4.77 -17.16 -6.03
CA GLY A 37 5.07 -15.99 -6.86
C GLY A 37 3.84 -15.12 -7.17
N TRP A 38 2.71 -15.34 -6.50
CA TRP A 38 1.47 -14.61 -6.78
C TRP A 38 1.41 -13.29 -6.02
N ALA A 39 1.11 -12.22 -6.74
CA ALA A 39 0.76 -10.93 -6.18
C ALA A 39 -0.77 -10.75 -6.20
N VAL A 40 -1.36 -10.58 -5.03
CA VAL A 40 -2.80 -10.39 -4.86
C VAL A 40 -3.06 -8.95 -4.47
N LEU A 41 -3.85 -8.24 -5.27
CA LEU A 41 -4.31 -6.89 -4.93
C LEU A 41 -5.44 -6.99 -3.89
N ILE A 42 -5.20 -6.50 -2.68
CA ILE A 42 -6.15 -6.58 -1.56
C ILE A 42 -7.11 -5.40 -1.58
N THR A 43 -6.58 -4.18 -1.69
CA THR A 43 -7.42 -2.96 -1.72
C THR A 43 -6.69 -1.81 -2.41
N VAL A 44 -7.46 -0.93 -3.03
CA VAL A 44 -7.00 0.34 -3.60
C VAL A 44 -7.89 1.45 -3.06
N TYR A 45 -7.29 2.52 -2.57
CA TYR A 45 -8.00 3.69 -2.06
C TYR A 45 -7.22 4.98 -2.32
N ARG A 46 -7.91 6.12 -2.28
CA ARG A 46 -7.27 7.43 -2.28
C ARG A 46 -6.89 7.80 -0.84
N PRO A 47 -5.61 8.07 -0.53
CA PRO A 47 -5.20 8.44 0.80
C PRO A 47 -5.79 9.80 1.18
N ASP A 48 -6.29 9.90 2.41
CA ASP A 48 -6.77 11.15 2.98
C ASP A 48 -5.59 12.06 3.36
N PRO A 49 -5.50 13.30 2.82
CA PRO A 49 -4.42 14.24 3.14
C PRO A 49 -4.31 14.57 4.64
N ASN A 50 -5.40 14.44 5.40
CA ASN A 50 -5.39 14.68 6.84
C ASN A 50 -4.76 13.51 7.61
N GLN A 51 -4.79 12.31 7.04
CA GLN A 51 -4.24 11.10 7.67
C GLN A 51 -2.82 10.79 7.18
N TRP A 52 -2.34 11.42 6.12
CA TRP A 52 -1.06 11.08 5.48
C TRP A 52 -0.15 12.31 5.30
N ILE A 53 1.06 12.25 5.83
CA ILE A 53 2.14 13.21 5.56
C ILE A 53 2.88 12.75 4.31
N ASN A 54 2.91 13.62 3.29
CA ASN A 54 3.54 13.37 1.99
C ASN A 54 3.14 12.04 1.36
N TRP A 55 1.92 11.56 1.61
CA TRP A 55 1.39 10.28 1.13
C TRP A 55 2.21 9.04 1.54
N ARG A 56 3.12 9.18 2.51
CA ARG A 56 4.10 8.13 2.88
C ARG A 56 4.02 7.75 4.35
N THR A 57 3.71 8.72 5.20
CA THR A 57 3.67 8.52 6.65
C THR A 57 2.27 8.76 7.16
N LYS A 58 1.65 7.74 7.73
CA LYS A 58 0.35 7.89 8.40
C LYS A 58 0.54 8.75 9.65
N ARG A 59 -0.26 9.79 9.82
CA ARG A 59 -0.37 10.52 11.09
C ARG A 59 -0.93 9.54 12.13
N LYS A 60 -0.22 9.38 13.25
CA LYS A 60 -0.64 8.52 14.36
C LYS A 60 -1.84 9.14 15.07
#